data_AF-A0A1S6IYZ2-F1
#
_entry.id   AF-A0A1S6IYZ2-F1
#
_cell.length_a   1.000
_cell.length_b   1.000
_cell.length_c   1.000
_cell.angle_alpha   90.00
_cell.angle_beta   90.00
_cell.angle_gamma   90.00
#
_symmetry.space_group_name_H-M   'P 1'
#
loop_
_entity.id
_entity.type
_entity.pdbx_description
1 polymer ?
#
loop_
_entity_poly.entity_id
_entity_poly.type
_entity_poly.pdbx_seq_one_letter_code
_entity_poly.pdbx_strand_id
1 'polypeptide(L)'
;MLKAIGLANLDEIERNVFIFVREHVSPDGMLIYPLREMGKNLGYSELEIQRALRNLENLQLVDYREGDDPNDPNMILYKDEWLDMFTQQHTKS
;
A
#
# COMPACT_ATOMS: atom_id res chain seq x y z
N MET A 1 18.98 3.67 4.51
CA MET A 1 18.63 4.81 5.39
C MET A 1 17.59 5.73 4.77
N LEU A 2 17.76 6.23 3.54
CA LEU A 2 16.82 7.18 2.90
C LEU A 2 15.38 6.65 2.76
N LYS A 3 15.20 5.35 2.45
CA LYS A 3 13.87 4.71 2.37
C LYS A 3 13.09 4.71 3.70
N ALA A 4 13.79 4.69 4.84
CA ALA A 4 13.15 4.68 6.16
C ALA A 4 12.59 6.06 6.56
N ILE A 5 13.17 7.16 6.02
CA ILE A 5 12.74 8.53 6.30
C ILE A 5 11.46 8.86 5.53
N GLY A 6 11.36 8.45 4.26
CA GLY A 6 10.12 8.64 3.49
C GLY A 6 8.94 7.90 4.14
N LEU A 7 9.15 6.66 4.58
CA LEU A 7 8.12 5.86 5.25
C LEU A 7 7.71 6.41 6.63
N ALA A 8 8.50 7.30 7.24
CA ALA A 8 8.17 7.94 8.50
C ALA A 8 7.04 8.98 8.36
N ASN A 9 6.79 9.48 7.14
CA ASN A 9 5.69 10.40 6.83
C ASN A 9 4.34 9.69 6.68
N LEU A 10 4.34 8.37 6.49
CA LEU A 10 3.13 7.57 6.51
C LEU A 10 2.65 7.39 7.94
N ASP A 11 1.34 7.38 8.14
CA ASP A 11 0.77 6.94 9.41
C ASP A 11 1.05 5.44 9.66
N GLU A 12 0.74 4.97 10.86
CA GLU A 12 1.04 3.58 11.24
C GLU A 12 0.32 2.57 10.34
N ILE A 13 -0.95 2.82 10.00
CA ILE A 13 -1.78 1.90 9.22
C ILE A 13 -1.28 1.88 7.78
N GLU A 14 -1.08 3.04 7.17
CA GLU A 14 -0.52 3.22 5.83
C GLU A 14 0.82 2.52 5.69
N ARG A 15 1.72 2.70 6.68
CA ARG A 15 3.02 2.05 6.67
C ARG A 15 2.90 0.53 6.73
N ASN A 16 2.05 0.01 7.61
CA ASN A 16 1.86 -1.42 7.77
C ASN A 16 1.22 -2.06 6.54
N VAL A 17 0.21 -1.40 5.95
CA VAL A 17 -0.41 -1.81 4.69
C VAL A 17 0.61 -1.79 3.55
N PHE A 18 1.41 -0.73 3.42
CA PHE A 18 2.42 -0.64 2.37
C PHE A 18 3.49 -1.74 2.48
N ILE A 19 3.99 -2.01 3.70
CA ILE A 19 4.93 -3.11 3.94
C ILE A 19 4.30 -4.45 3.56
N PHE A 20 3.05 -4.69 3.98
CA PHE A 20 2.32 -5.90 3.64
C PHE A 20 2.22 -6.10 2.12
N VAL A 21 1.80 -5.06 1.39
CA VAL A 21 1.71 -5.11 -0.08
C VAL A 21 3.06 -5.47 -0.69
N ARG A 22 4.13 -4.77 -0.31
CA ARG A 22 5.49 -5.02 -0.85
C ARG A 22 5.97 -6.45 -0.61
N GLU A 23 5.61 -7.05 0.51
CA GLU A 23 6.03 -8.41 0.87
C GLU A 23 5.20 -9.52 0.20
N HIS A 24 4.00 -9.20 -0.28
CA HIS A 24 3.03 -10.18 -0.81
C HIS A 24 2.75 -10.05 -2.31
N VAL A 25 3.22 -8.99 -2.98
CA VAL A 25 3.11 -8.86 -4.43
C VAL A 25 3.87 -9.97 -5.16
N SER A 26 3.34 -10.40 -6.30
CA SER A 26 4.04 -11.29 -7.21
C SER A 26 5.24 -10.60 -7.86
N PRO A 27 6.13 -11.34 -8.55
CA PRO A 27 7.33 -10.76 -9.18
C PRO A 27 7.06 -9.65 -10.21
N ASP A 28 5.85 -9.57 -10.75
CA ASP A 28 5.39 -8.50 -11.65
C ASP A 28 4.80 -7.28 -10.92
N GLY A 29 4.82 -7.29 -9.58
CA GLY A 29 4.36 -6.19 -8.72
C GLY A 29 2.86 -6.19 -8.46
N MET A 30 2.13 -7.26 -8.80
CA MET A 30 0.69 -7.34 -8.60
C MET A 30 0.32 -8.09 -7.31
N LEU A 31 -0.72 -7.62 -6.62
CA LEU A 31 -1.32 -8.30 -5.48
C LEU A 31 -2.83 -8.32 -5.67
N ILE A 32 -3.40 -9.52 -5.80
CA ILE A 32 -4.85 -9.74 -5.82
C ILE A 32 -5.24 -10.26 -4.44
N TYR A 33 -5.92 -9.43 -3.64
CA TYR A 33 -6.15 -9.73 -2.23
C TYR A 33 -7.46 -9.14 -1.68
N PRO A 34 -8.26 -9.91 -0.91
CA PRO A 34 -9.42 -9.37 -0.21
C PRO A 34 -9.02 -8.43 0.94
N LEU A 35 -9.59 -7.23 1.00
CA LEU A 35 -9.26 -6.27 2.07
C LEU A 35 -9.58 -6.81 3.46
N ARG A 36 -10.65 -7.59 3.58
CA ARG A 36 -11.05 -8.22 4.84
C ARG A 36 -9.97 -9.12 5.42
N GLU A 37 -9.34 -9.93 4.58
CA GLU A 37 -8.27 -10.82 5.02
C GLU A 37 -7.00 -10.03 5.35
N MET A 38 -6.73 -8.94 4.63
CA MET A 38 -5.60 -8.05 4.94
C MET A 38 -5.80 -7.39 6.30
N GLY A 39 -7.02 -6.91 6.56
CA GLY A 39 -7.42 -6.36 7.86
C GLY A 39 -7.24 -7.36 8.99
N LYS A 40 -7.66 -8.62 8.81
CA LYS A 40 -7.44 -9.68 9.80
C LYS A 40 -5.95 -9.92 10.09
N ASN A 41 -5.11 -9.97 9.05
CA ASN A 41 -3.68 -10.20 9.21
C ASN A 41 -2.96 -9.04 9.91
N LEU A 42 -3.40 -7.81 9.63
CA LEU A 42 -2.77 -6.60 10.18
C LEU A 42 -3.44 -6.10 11.49
N GLY A 43 -4.58 -6.66 11.88
CA GLY A 43 -5.33 -6.24 13.05
C GLY A 43 -6.15 -4.94 12.85
N TYR A 44 -6.53 -4.63 11.61
CA TYR A 44 -7.31 -3.44 11.25
C TYR A 44 -8.66 -3.80 10.64
N SER A 45 -9.61 -2.86 10.67
CA SER A 45 -10.88 -3.00 9.97
C SER A 45 -10.70 -2.88 8.45
N GLU A 46 -11.62 -3.48 7.70
CA GLU A 46 -11.65 -3.40 6.23
C GLU A 46 -11.66 -1.95 5.73
N LEU A 47 -12.39 -1.07 6.43
CA LEU A 47 -12.48 0.36 6.13
C LEU A 47 -11.14 1.09 6.35
N GLU A 48 -10.40 0.74 7.40
CA GLU A 48 -9.07 1.31 7.66
C GLU A 48 -8.08 0.91 6.57
N ILE A 49 -8.09 -0.37 6.16
CA ILE A 49 -7.27 -0.87 5.06
C ILE A 49 -7.61 -0.12 3.76
N GLN A 50 -8.90 0.02 3.44
CA GLN A 50 -9.33 0.72 2.23
C GLN A 50 -8.85 2.17 2.22
N ARG A 51 -9.00 2.89 3.35
CA ARG A 51 -8.53 4.28 3.48
C ARG A 51 -7.02 4.38 3.32
N ALA A 52 -6.26 3.48 3.96
CA ALA A 52 -4.82 3.43 3.84
C ALA A 52 -4.39 3.20 2.38
N LEU A 53 -4.99 2.25 1.66
CA LEU A 53 -4.69 1.99 0.25
C LEU A 53 -5.00 3.20 -0.64
N ARG A 54 -6.12 3.90 -0.41
CA ARG A 54 -6.46 5.13 -1.13
C ARG A 54 -5.47 6.25 -0.87
N ASN A 55 -4.97 6.38 0.36
CA ASN A 55 -3.94 7.36 0.68
C ASN A 55 -2.60 7.01 0.02
N LEU A 56 -2.19 5.75 0.09
CA LEU A 56 -0.98 5.27 -0.60
C LEU A 56 -1.06 5.48 -2.12
N GLU A 57 -2.23 5.29 -2.71
CA GLU A 57 -2.51 5.59 -4.12
C GLU A 57 -2.35 7.09 -4.43
N ASN A 58 -2.90 7.97 -3.58
CA ASN A 58 -2.75 9.42 -3.72
C ASN A 58 -1.27 9.86 -3.61
N LEU A 59 -0.47 9.15 -2.82
CA LEU A 59 0.98 9.34 -2.68
C LEU A 59 1.78 8.68 -3.82
N GLN A 60 1.09 8.08 -4.80
CA GLN A 60 1.67 7.36 -5.92
C GLN A 60 2.59 6.20 -5.51
N LEU A 61 2.32 5.59 -4.35
CA LEU A 61 3.07 4.44 -3.84
C LEU A 61 2.50 3.11 -4.29
N VAL A 62 1.22 3.08 -4.66
CA VAL A 62 0.49 1.93 -5.22
C VAL A 62 -0.53 2.40 -6.28
N ASP A 63 -1.04 1.49 -7.11
CA ASP A 63 -2.27 1.68 -7.90
C ASP A 63 -3.31 0.70 -7.34
N TYR A 64 -4.43 1.24 -6.83
CA TYR A 64 -5.43 0.47 -6.08
C TYR A 64 -6.76 0.41 -6.83
N ARG A 65 -7.14 -0.80 -7.20
CA ARG A 65 -8.40 -1.08 -7.91
C ARG A 65 -9.29 -1.98 -7.09
N GLU A 66 -10.46 -1.45 -6.77
CA GLU A 66 -11.52 -2.21 -6.12
C GLU A 66 -12.05 -3.28 -7.09
N GLY A 67 -12.41 -4.43 -6.53
CA GLY A 67 -13.19 -5.42 -7.29
C GLY A 67 -14.55 -4.85 -7.67
N ASP A 68 -15.13 -5.35 -8.76
CA ASP A 68 -16.44 -4.88 -9.25
C ASP A 68 -17.56 -5.20 -8.25
N ASP A 69 -17.45 -6.33 -7.54
CA ASP A 69 -18.34 -6.73 -6.45
C ASP A 69 -17.64 -6.75 -5.08
N PRO A 70 -18.38 -6.57 -3.95
CA PRO A 70 -17.81 -6.63 -2.60
C PRO A 70 -17.17 -7.96 -2.21
N ASN A 71 -17.45 -9.03 -2.97
CA ASN A 71 -16.86 -10.35 -2.77
C ASN A 71 -15.64 -10.59 -3.67
N ASP A 72 -15.41 -9.72 -4.64
CA ASP A 72 -14.27 -9.82 -5.53
C ASP A 72 -13.00 -9.34 -4.81
N PRO A 73 -11.86 -10.00 -5.04
CA PRO A 73 -10.60 -9.53 -4.51
C PRO A 73 -10.21 -8.21 -5.17
N ASN A 74 -9.52 -7.37 -4.40
CA ASN A 74 -9.02 -6.09 -4.92
C ASN A 74 -7.67 -6.33 -5.58
N MET A 75 -7.35 -5.49 -6.56
CA MET A 75 -6.05 -5.51 -7.22
C MET A 75 -5.23 -4.31 -6.75
N ILE A 76 -4.04 -4.58 -6.25
CA ILE A 76 -3.07 -3.59 -5.82
C ILE A 76 -1.81 -3.81 -6.66
N LEU A 77 -1.35 -2.78 -7.35
CA LEU A 77 -0.05 -2.80 -8.04
C LEU A 77 0.97 -2.05 -7.20
N TYR A 78 2.21 -2.50 -7.26
CA TYR A 78 3.37 -1.90 -6.61
C TYR A 78 4.58 -1.96 -7.53
N LYS A 79 5.41 -0.93 -7.51
CA LYS A 79 6.73 -0.89 -8.15
C LYS A 79 7.75 -0.26 -7.23
N ASP A 80 8.95 -0.84 -7.16
CA ASP A 80 10.05 -0.29 -6.36
C ASP A 80 10.40 1.16 -6.75
N GLU A 81 10.26 1.48 -8.03
CA GLU A 81 10.48 2.81 -8.61
C GLU A 81 9.62 3.90 -7.95
N TRP A 82 8.39 3.55 -7.55
CA TRP A 82 7.46 4.48 -6.90
C TRP A 82 7.94 4.87 -5.50
N LEU A 83 8.48 3.90 -4.75
CA LEU A 83 9.11 4.17 -3.46
C LEU A 83 10.37 5.03 -3.63
N ASP A 84 11.16 4.78 -4.68
CA ASP A 84 12.35 5.57 -4.96
C ASP A 84 12.00 7.02 -5.31
N MET A 85 10.95 7.26 -6.10
CA MET A 85 10.46 8.60 -6.42
C MET A 85 9.94 9.32 -5.18
N PHE A 86 9.09 8.66 -4.38
CA PHE A 86 8.54 9.22 -3.15
C PHE A 86 9.64 9.64 -2.17
N THR A 87 10.61 8.77 -1.93
CA THR A 87 11.71 9.05 -0.99
C THR A 87 12.61 10.20 -1.46
N GLN A 88 12.83 10.37 -2.77
CA GLN A 88 13.57 11.50 -3.33
C GLN A 88 12.86 12.85 -3.19
N GLN A 89 11.52 12.87 -3.27
CA GLN A 89 10.73 14.09 -3.09
C GLN A 89 10.75 14.56 -1.62
N HIS A 90 10.69 13.63 -0.67
CA HIS A 90 10.61 13.94 0.76
C HIS A 90 11.95 14.10 1.47
N THR A 91 13.09 13.84 0.82
CA THR A 91 14.43 14.12 1.38
C THR A 91 15.03 15.45 0.92
N LYS A 92 14.37 16.16 0.00
CA LYS A 92 14.79 17.50 -0.45
C LYS A 92 14.14 18.65 0.31
N SER A 93 13.36 18.37 1.37
CA SER A 93 12.66 19.37 2.17
C SER A 93 13.31 19.60 3.52
#